data_AF-A0A941TM89-F1
#
_entry.id   AF-A0A941TM89-F1
#
_cell.length_a   1.000
_cell.length_b   1.000
_cell.length_c   1.000
_cell.angle_alpha   90.00
_cell.angle_beta   90.00
_cell.angle_gamma   90.00
#
_symmetry.space_group_name_H-M   'P 1'
#
loop_
_entity.id
_entity.type
_entity.pdbx_description
1 polymer ?
#
loop_
_entity_poly.entity_id
_entity_poly.type
_entity_poly.pdbx_seq_one_letter_code
_entity_poly.pdbx_strand_id
1 'polypeptide(L)'
;MSKPVEPGLRKRIRDAISKLIWDQVTPWVYMNNDGVCVTTHDGQSLSFPDKDSPGAQELFWSGTYVEPFVTELCQDEIATTCGWADAHGVPRRRALSELRTELLEEFIRLYWTMAEVHRQTWWKLPNGAVRRDTSGEVDRMMAFLDAALASAAKGDAGKGDAARAAPRRSASA
;
A
#
# COMPACT_ATOMS: atom_id res chain seq x y z
N MET A 1 -20.80 10.61 11.69
CA MET A 1 -19.92 10.19 10.57
C MET A 1 -19.89 11.33 9.56
N SER A 2 -18.70 11.90 9.33
CA SER A 2 -18.49 12.92 8.30
C SER A 2 -18.71 12.27 6.92
N LYS A 3 -19.30 12.99 5.97
CA LYS A 3 -19.40 12.49 4.59
C LYS A 3 -17.99 12.28 4.02
N PRO A 4 -17.73 11.17 3.31
CA PRO A 4 -16.47 10.97 2.59
C PRO A 4 -16.17 12.17 1.70
N VAL A 5 -14.92 12.61 1.68
CA VAL A 5 -14.45 13.69 0.80
C VAL A 5 -14.48 13.17 -0.62
N GLU A 6 -13.87 12.01 -0.88
CA GLU A 6 -13.87 11.35 -2.18
C GLU A 6 -14.86 10.18 -2.19
N PRO A 7 -15.95 10.24 -2.99
CA PRO A 7 -16.87 9.11 -3.12
C PRO A 7 -16.17 7.85 -3.66
N GLY A 8 -16.31 6.73 -2.97
CA GLY A 8 -15.81 5.44 -3.42
C GLY A 8 -14.35 5.13 -3.06
N LEU A 9 -13.61 6.08 -2.47
CA LEU A 9 -12.22 5.92 -2.02
C LEU A 9 -12.02 4.64 -1.18
N ARG A 10 -12.80 4.50 -0.10
CA ARG A 10 -12.78 3.32 0.78
C ARG A 10 -12.93 2.01 0.02
N LYS A 11 -13.90 1.94 -0.91
CA LYS A 11 -14.16 0.72 -1.68
C LYS A 11 -12.98 0.40 -2.58
N ARG A 12 -12.44 1.41 -3.27
CA ARG A 12 -11.29 1.23 -4.18
C ARG A 12 -10.07 0.68 -3.44
N ILE A 13 -9.68 1.31 -2.33
CA ILE A 13 -8.55 0.86 -1.51
C ILE A 13 -8.77 -0.56 -1.00
N ARG A 14 -9.96 -0.84 -0.46
CA ARG A 14 -10.33 -2.16 0.05
C ARG A 14 -10.24 -3.25 -1.02
N ASP A 15 -10.73 -2.97 -2.23
CA ASP A 15 -10.72 -3.92 -3.34
C ASP A 15 -9.27 -4.21 -3.77
N ALA A 16 -8.42 -3.16 -3.86
CA ALA A 16 -7.02 -3.30 -4.20
C ALA A 16 -6.24 -4.13 -3.17
N ILE A 17 -6.42 -3.87 -1.87
CA ILE A 17 -5.78 -4.66 -0.80
C ILE A 17 -6.35 -6.08 -0.73
N SER A 18 -7.66 -6.26 -0.95
CA SER A 18 -8.26 -7.60 -0.99
C SER A 18 -7.70 -8.43 -2.13
N LYS A 19 -7.45 -7.80 -3.29
CA LYS A 19 -6.78 -8.44 -4.42
C LYS A 19 -5.34 -8.81 -4.07
N LEU A 20 -4.57 -7.91 -3.45
CA LEU A 20 -3.20 -8.20 -3.01
C LEU A 20 -3.15 -9.38 -2.03
N ILE A 21 -4.06 -9.41 -1.05
CA ILE A 21 -4.18 -10.54 -0.11
C ILE A 21 -4.46 -11.83 -0.88
N TRP A 22 -5.42 -11.81 -1.80
CA TRP A 22 -5.79 -12.99 -2.57
C TRP A 22 -4.64 -13.52 -3.44
N ASP A 23 -3.91 -12.62 -4.11
CA ASP A 23 -2.88 -12.98 -5.07
C ASP A 23 -1.55 -13.36 -4.39
N GLN A 24 -1.21 -12.74 -3.25
CA GLN A 24 0.12 -12.86 -2.63
C GLN A 24 0.11 -13.49 -1.23
N VAL A 25 -0.98 -13.41 -0.48
CA VAL A 25 -1.00 -13.89 0.92
C VAL A 25 -1.74 -15.21 1.05
N THR A 26 -2.95 -15.30 0.49
CA THR A 26 -3.79 -16.51 0.54
C THR A 26 -3.14 -17.78 0.00
N PRO A 27 -2.31 -17.77 -1.08
CA PRO A 27 -1.73 -19.00 -1.63
C PRO A 27 -0.89 -19.78 -0.61
N TRP A 28 -0.27 -19.09 0.34
CA TRP A 28 0.57 -19.69 1.37
C TRP A 28 -0.20 -20.59 2.36
N VAL A 29 -1.52 -20.44 2.48
CA VAL A 29 -2.37 -21.33 3.30
C VAL A 29 -2.34 -22.76 2.76
N TYR A 30 -2.28 -22.90 1.43
CA TYR A 30 -2.34 -24.18 0.74
C TYR A 30 -0.97 -24.82 0.50
N MET A 31 0.09 -24.17 0.98
CA MET A 31 1.48 -24.58 0.80
C MET A 31 1.75 -26.06 1.15
N ASN A 32 1.09 -26.60 2.19
CA ASN A 32 1.28 -28.00 2.59
C ASN A 32 0.50 -29.02 1.74
N ASN A 33 -0.43 -28.57 0.90
CA ASN A 33 -1.27 -29.43 0.08
C ASN A 33 -0.78 -29.43 -1.37
N ASP A 34 -0.58 -28.24 -1.94
CA ASP A 34 -0.36 -28.06 -3.38
C ASP A 34 0.99 -27.36 -3.68
N GLY A 35 1.80 -27.11 -2.65
CA GLY A 35 2.89 -26.15 -2.71
C GLY A 35 2.37 -24.71 -2.83
N VAL A 36 3.29 -23.76 -2.98
CA VAL A 36 2.95 -22.38 -3.32
C VAL A 36 3.77 -21.94 -4.53
N CYS A 37 3.14 -21.18 -5.41
CA CYS A 37 3.80 -20.47 -6.50
C CYS A 37 3.31 -19.02 -6.46
N VAL A 38 4.22 -18.09 -6.19
CA VAL A 38 3.93 -16.66 -6.08
C VAL A 38 4.82 -15.89 -7.02
N THR A 39 4.31 -14.76 -7.52
CA THR A 39 5.09 -13.85 -8.36
C THR A 39 5.47 -12.64 -7.51
N THR A 40 6.77 -12.41 -7.35
CA THR A 40 7.31 -11.22 -6.68
C THR A 40 7.03 -9.97 -7.49
N HIS A 41 7.21 -8.80 -6.86
CA HIS A 41 6.92 -7.51 -7.48
C HIS A 41 7.73 -7.24 -8.75
N ASP A 42 8.97 -7.75 -8.81
CA ASP A 42 9.84 -7.67 -9.99
C ASP A 42 9.48 -8.70 -11.09
N GLY A 43 8.40 -9.46 -10.93
CA GLY A 43 7.90 -10.42 -11.90
C GLY A 43 8.55 -11.79 -11.83
N GLN A 44 9.44 -12.05 -10.87
CA GLN A 44 10.03 -13.38 -10.71
C GLN A 44 9.01 -14.35 -10.09
N SER A 45 8.93 -15.56 -10.65
CA SER A 45 8.11 -16.62 -10.06
C SER A 45 8.94 -17.41 -9.06
N LEU A 46 8.46 -17.49 -7.82
CA LEU A 46 9.05 -18.28 -6.76
C LEU A 46 8.11 -19.43 -6.42
N SER A 47 8.66 -20.63 -6.29
CA SER A 47 7.89 -21.83 -5.96
C SER A 47 8.52 -22.55 -4.78
N PHE A 48 7.68 -22.91 -3.82
CA PHE A 48 8.07 -23.70 -2.66
C PHE A 48 7.15 -24.92 -2.59
N PRO A 49 7.70 -26.15 -2.63
CA PRO A 49 6.90 -27.37 -2.62
C PRO A 49 6.14 -27.59 -1.30
N ASP A 50 6.65 -27.07 -0.19
CA ASP A 50 6.06 -27.23 1.14
C ASP A 50 6.56 -26.16 2.13
N LYS A 51 6.09 -26.21 3.37
CA LYS A 51 6.46 -25.26 4.44
C LYS A 51 7.90 -25.40 4.95
N ASP A 52 8.53 -26.55 4.73
CA ASP A 52 9.87 -26.87 5.21
C ASP A 52 10.94 -26.45 4.19
N SER A 53 10.49 -25.93 3.03
CA SER A 53 11.32 -25.39 1.98
C SER A 53 12.17 -24.21 2.50
N PRO A 54 13.51 -24.25 2.33
CA PRO A 54 14.40 -23.23 2.87
C PRO A 54 14.06 -21.82 2.38
N GLY A 55 14.03 -20.84 3.29
CA GLY A 55 13.80 -19.44 2.94
C GLY A 55 12.34 -19.05 2.74
N ALA A 56 11.40 -19.99 2.75
CA ALA A 56 10.00 -19.71 2.44
C ALA A 56 9.34 -18.83 3.52
N GLN A 57 9.56 -19.17 4.79
CA GLN A 57 9.05 -18.39 5.91
C GLN A 57 9.72 -17.01 5.99
N GLU A 58 11.02 -16.94 5.74
CA GLU A 58 11.80 -15.70 5.73
C GLU A 58 11.33 -14.77 4.61
N LEU A 59 11.11 -15.31 3.40
CA LEU A 59 10.58 -14.55 2.27
C LEU A 59 9.20 -13.98 2.58
N PHE A 60 8.31 -14.78 3.15
CA PHE A 60 6.94 -14.36 3.45
C PHE A 60 6.88 -13.12 4.36
N TRP A 61 7.84 -12.98 5.28
CA TRP A 61 7.98 -11.81 6.16
C TRP A 61 9.03 -10.79 5.69
N SER A 62 9.64 -11.01 4.52
CA SER A 62 10.64 -10.09 4.00
C SER A 62 9.98 -8.79 3.56
N GLY A 63 10.65 -7.67 3.83
CA GLY A 63 10.26 -6.37 3.28
C GLY A 63 10.43 -6.27 1.75
N THR A 64 10.92 -7.33 1.11
CA THR A 64 11.10 -7.40 -0.35
C THR A 64 9.99 -8.17 -1.05
N TYR A 65 9.04 -8.76 -0.31
CA TYR A 65 7.96 -9.56 -0.89
C TYR A 65 6.65 -8.79 -1.03
N VAL A 66 5.94 -8.53 0.08
CA VAL A 66 4.63 -7.86 0.05
C VAL A 66 4.76 -6.34 0.02
N GLU A 67 5.70 -5.77 0.79
CA GLU A 67 5.84 -4.31 0.95
C GLU A 67 5.98 -3.55 -0.38
N PRO A 68 6.72 -4.03 -1.41
CA PRO A 68 6.80 -3.35 -2.71
C PRO A 68 5.44 -3.15 -3.40
N PHE A 69 4.55 -4.15 -3.36
CA PHE A 69 3.20 -4.01 -3.91
C PHE A 69 2.37 -2.97 -3.14
N VAL A 70 2.52 -2.93 -1.81
CA VAL A 70 1.82 -1.95 -0.97
C VAL A 70 2.34 -0.53 -1.24
N THR A 71 3.66 -0.39 -1.41
CA THR A 71 4.30 0.88 -1.77
C THR A 71 3.80 1.42 -3.11
N GLU A 72 3.73 0.59 -4.14
CA GLU A 72 3.18 0.98 -5.45
C GLU A 72 1.71 1.39 -5.34
N LEU A 73 0.88 0.57 -4.68
CA LEU A 73 -0.53 0.89 -4.43
C LEU A 73 -0.69 2.25 -3.74
N CYS A 74 0.14 2.55 -2.75
CA CYS A 74 0.10 3.85 -2.08
C CYS A 74 0.43 5.00 -3.03
N GLN A 75 1.45 4.84 -3.89
CA GLN A 75 1.83 5.88 -4.85
C GLN A 75 0.70 6.14 -5.85
N ASP A 76 0.09 5.07 -6.36
CA ASP A 76 -1.04 5.14 -7.30
C ASP A 76 -2.27 5.80 -6.67
N GLU A 77 -2.61 5.43 -5.44
CA GLU A 77 -3.76 6.01 -4.74
C GLU A 77 -3.50 7.47 -4.35
N ILE A 78 -2.27 7.83 -3.97
CA ILE A 78 -1.90 9.24 -3.73
C ILE A 78 -2.07 10.05 -5.03
N ALA A 79 -1.56 9.57 -6.16
CA ALA A 79 -1.69 10.25 -7.44
C ALA A 79 -3.17 10.39 -7.86
N THR A 80 -3.95 9.32 -7.70
CA THR A 80 -5.38 9.28 -8.02
C THR A 80 -6.16 10.26 -7.16
N THR A 81 -5.98 10.24 -5.83
CA THR A 81 -6.66 11.15 -4.91
C THR A 81 -6.24 12.61 -5.13
N CYS A 82 -4.96 12.88 -5.43
CA CYS A 82 -4.53 14.22 -5.82
C CYS A 82 -5.23 14.70 -7.10
N GLY A 83 -5.27 13.86 -8.16
CA GLY A 83 -5.95 14.20 -9.41
C GLY A 83 -7.44 14.43 -9.23
N TRP A 84 -8.10 13.61 -8.40
CA TRP A 84 -9.51 13.79 -8.05
C TRP A 84 -9.74 15.11 -7.29
N ALA A 85 -8.89 15.42 -6.31
CA ALA A 85 -9.00 16.63 -5.51
C ALA A 85 -8.84 17.90 -6.36
N ASP A 86 -7.87 17.91 -7.28
CA ASP A 86 -7.64 19.00 -8.22
C ASP A 86 -8.86 19.21 -9.14
N ALA A 87 -9.41 18.12 -9.68
CA ALA A 87 -10.57 18.18 -10.58
C ALA A 87 -11.85 18.69 -9.91
N HIS A 88 -11.97 18.55 -8.58
CA HIS A 88 -13.15 18.94 -7.81
C HIS A 88 -12.93 20.18 -6.94
N GLY A 89 -11.79 20.86 -7.07
CA GLY A 89 -11.45 22.04 -6.28
C GLY A 89 -11.37 21.77 -4.77
N VAL A 90 -11.08 20.52 -4.38
CA VAL A 90 -10.93 20.11 -2.99
C VAL A 90 -9.46 20.30 -2.58
N PRO A 91 -9.17 20.91 -1.41
CA PRO A 91 -7.79 21.00 -0.94
C PRO A 91 -7.16 19.61 -0.79
N ARG A 92 -6.06 19.34 -1.50
CA ARG A 92 -5.37 18.04 -1.48
C ARG A 92 -5.12 17.52 -0.08
N ARG A 93 -4.69 18.38 0.85
CA ARG A 93 -4.47 18.01 2.27
C ARG A 93 -5.68 17.32 2.90
N ARG A 94 -6.89 17.79 2.58
CA ARG A 94 -8.13 17.21 3.11
C ARG A 94 -8.39 15.83 2.53
N ALA A 95 -8.25 15.66 1.21
CA ALA A 95 -8.44 14.37 0.55
C ALA A 95 -7.37 13.34 0.97
N LEU A 96 -6.11 13.76 1.04
CA LEU A 96 -4.98 12.93 1.47
C LEU A 96 -5.08 12.51 2.95
N SER A 97 -5.68 13.34 3.82
CA SER A 97 -5.95 12.95 5.21
C SER A 97 -6.94 11.79 5.32
N GLU A 98 -7.94 11.75 4.44
CA GLU A 98 -8.88 10.63 4.40
C GLU A 98 -8.21 9.39 3.82
N LEU A 99 -7.49 9.53 2.71
CA LEU A 99 -6.70 8.45 2.13
C LEU A 99 -5.78 7.79 3.16
N ARG A 100 -5.08 8.59 3.98
CA ARG A 100 -4.23 8.09 5.08
C ARG A 100 -4.99 7.18 6.05
N THR A 101 -6.21 7.57 6.40
CA THR A 101 -7.03 6.84 7.38
C THR A 101 -7.48 5.51 6.80
N GLU A 102 -7.96 5.53 5.55
CA GLU A 102 -8.42 4.33 4.86
C GLU A 102 -7.27 3.34 4.58
N LEU A 103 -6.07 3.83 4.21
CA LEU A 103 -4.90 2.97 4.02
C LEU A 103 -4.40 2.35 5.34
N LEU A 104 -4.42 3.09 6.46
CA LEU A 104 -4.04 2.54 7.77
C LEU A 104 -4.91 1.35 8.16
N GLU A 105 -6.24 1.46 8.00
CA GLU A 105 -7.17 0.37 8.30
C GLU A 105 -6.83 -0.89 7.47
N GLU A 106 -6.52 -0.71 6.19
CA GLU A 106 -6.23 -1.83 5.30
C GLU A 106 -4.79 -2.38 5.46
N PHE A 107 -3.80 -1.59 5.92
CA PHE A 107 -2.48 -2.10 6.34
C PHE A 107 -2.60 -3.02 7.55
N ILE A 108 -3.35 -2.60 8.57
CA ILE A 108 -3.61 -3.42 9.76
C ILE A 108 -4.24 -4.74 9.33
N ARG A 109 -5.25 -4.69 8.45
CA ARG A 109 -5.91 -5.88 7.90
C ARG A 109 -4.92 -6.78 7.16
N LEU A 110 -4.13 -6.25 6.23
CA LEU A 110 -3.16 -7.01 5.44
C LEU A 110 -2.20 -7.79 6.35
N TYR A 111 -1.53 -7.10 7.28
CA TYR A 111 -0.56 -7.76 8.14
C TYR A 111 -1.19 -8.71 9.14
N TRP A 112 -2.40 -8.43 9.63
CA TRP A 112 -3.16 -9.40 10.43
C TRP A 112 -3.50 -10.65 9.64
N THR A 113 -3.88 -10.52 8.37
CA THR A 113 -4.10 -11.68 7.49
C THR A 113 -2.81 -12.44 7.27
N MET A 114 -1.68 -11.79 7.02
CA MET A 114 -0.38 -12.45 6.92
C MET A 114 -0.03 -13.23 8.19
N ALA A 115 -0.23 -12.64 9.37
CA ALA A 115 0.04 -13.30 10.64
C ALA A 115 -0.88 -14.52 10.87
N GLU A 116 -2.13 -14.45 10.42
CA GLU A 116 -3.05 -15.57 10.47
C GLU A 116 -2.68 -16.69 9.50
N VAL A 117 -2.29 -16.35 8.27
CA VAL A 117 -1.78 -17.32 7.29
C VAL A 117 -0.51 -18.01 7.82
N HIS A 118 0.42 -17.24 8.38
CA HIS A 118 1.61 -17.81 9.02
C HIS A 118 1.22 -18.87 10.06
N ARG A 119 0.34 -18.49 10.98
CA ARG A 119 -0.13 -19.39 12.04
C ARG A 119 -0.72 -20.68 11.46
N GLN A 120 -1.51 -20.60 10.39
CA GLN A 120 -2.12 -21.77 9.74
C GLN A 120 -1.10 -22.65 9.01
N THR A 121 -0.09 -22.04 8.37
CA THR A 121 0.88 -22.74 7.51
C THR A 121 1.99 -23.40 8.32
N TRP A 122 2.64 -22.66 9.22
CA TRP A 122 3.82 -23.13 9.97
C TRP A 122 3.50 -23.62 11.38
N TRP A 123 2.42 -23.14 12.02
CA TRP A 123 2.12 -23.46 13.42
C TRP A 123 0.78 -24.20 13.58
N LYS A 124 0.71 -25.41 13.03
CA LYS A 124 -0.38 -26.36 13.33
C LYS A 124 -0.16 -27.01 14.70
N LEU A 125 -0.52 -26.32 15.79
CA LEU A 125 -0.59 -26.93 17.13
C LEU A 125 -2.01 -26.89 17.70
N PRO A 126 -2.42 -27.88 18.52
CA PRO A 126 -3.79 -27.99 19.01
C PRO A 126 -4.21 -26.86 19.96
N ASN A 127 -3.24 -26.14 20.54
CA ASN A 127 -3.47 -25.15 21.59
C ASN A 127 -2.62 -23.89 21.38
N GLY A 128 -3.22 -22.85 20.79
CA GLY A 128 -2.85 -21.46 21.13
C GLY A 128 -1.49 -20.93 20.69
N ALA A 129 -1.01 -21.22 19.47
CA ALA A 129 0.08 -20.42 18.91
C ALA A 129 -0.35 -18.95 18.84
N VAL A 130 0.36 -18.09 19.59
CA VAL A 130 0.08 -16.65 19.64
C VAL A 130 0.36 -16.05 18.27
N ARG A 131 -0.58 -15.25 17.76
CA ARG A 131 -0.40 -14.53 16.50
C ARG A 131 0.85 -13.66 16.59
N ARG A 132 1.69 -13.68 15.55
CA ARG A 132 2.86 -12.79 15.43
C ARG A 132 2.41 -11.34 15.64
N ASP A 133 3.19 -10.58 16.41
CA ASP A 133 2.99 -9.13 16.48
C ASP A 133 3.39 -8.49 15.14
N THR A 134 2.50 -7.67 14.59
CA THR A 134 2.66 -6.99 13.30
C THR A 134 2.84 -5.49 13.44
N SER A 135 3.01 -5.00 14.67
CA SER A 135 3.18 -3.57 14.96
C SER A 135 4.33 -2.96 14.15
N GLY A 136 5.48 -3.63 14.11
CA GLY A 136 6.65 -3.15 13.39
C GLY A 136 6.45 -3.01 11.88
N GLU A 137 5.73 -3.94 11.24
CA GLU A 137 5.38 -3.89 9.82
C GLU A 137 4.41 -2.74 9.53
N VAL A 138 3.37 -2.58 10.37
CA VAL A 138 2.40 -1.48 10.26
C VAL A 138 3.09 -0.13 10.43
N ASP A 139 3.95 0.02 11.43
CA ASP A 139 4.66 1.27 11.72
C ASP A 139 5.58 1.67 10.57
N ARG A 140 6.31 0.71 9.96
CA ARG A 140 7.16 0.99 8.79
C ARG A 140 6.34 1.49 7.60
N MET A 141 5.23 0.82 7.28
CA MET A 141 4.39 1.24 6.15
C MET A 141 3.68 2.56 6.41
N MET A 142 3.31 2.84 7.66
CA MET A 142 2.76 4.13 8.05
C MET A 142 3.79 5.25 7.95
N ALA A 143 5.03 5.01 8.37
CA ALA A 143 6.12 5.98 8.22
C ALA A 143 6.40 6.29 6.74
N PHE A 144 6.41 5.27 5.89
CA PHE A 144 6.50 5.44 4.44
C PHE A 144 5.34 6.28 3.89
N LEU A 145 4.10 5.93 4.23
CA LEU A 145 2.90 6.63 3.77
C LEU A 145 2.92 8.09 4.19
N ASP A 146 3.27 8.38 5.45
CA ASP A 146 3.34 9.75 5.96
C ASP A 146 4.38 10.60 5.21
N ALA A 147 5.54 10.02 4.89
CA ALA A 147 6.54 10.69 4.07
C ALA A 147 6.05 10.97 2.64
N ALA A 148 5.39 9.98 2.02
CA ALA A 148 4.84 10.10 0.67
C ALA A 148 3.74 11.17 0.59
N LEU A 149 2.80 11.17 1.54
CA LEU A 149 1.73 12.16 1.63
C LEU A 149 2.26 13.57 1.86
N ALA A 150 3.28 13.72 2.72
CA ALA A 150 3.92 15.00 2.97
C ALA A 150 4.60 15.57 1.71
N SER A 151 5.18 14.69 0.87
CA SER A 151 5.74 15.07 -0.43
C SER A 151 4.64 15.51 -1.41
N ALA A 152 3.59 14.71 -1.55
CA ALA A 152 2.47 14.99 -2.46
C ALA A 152 1.73 16.30 -2.12
N ALA A 153 1.58 16.59 -0.84
CA ALA A 153 0.97 17.83 -0.37
C ALA A 153 1.82 19.09 -0.66
N LYS A 154 3.13 18.96 -0.88
CA LYS A 154 4.05 20.06 -1.21
C LYS A 154 4.15 20.35 -2.71
N GLY A 155 3.74 19.41 -3.57
CA GLY A 155 3.80 19.53 -5.04
C GLY A 155 3.01 20.69 -5.66
N ASP A 156 2.31 21.50 -4.86
CA ASP A 156 1.57 22.70 -5.27
C ASP A 156 2.43 23.99 -5.24
N ALA A 157 3.58 24.00 -4.55
CA ALA A 157 4.43 25.20 -4.45
C ALA A 157 5.28 25.49 -5.71
N GLY A 158 5.30 24.60 -6.71
CA GLY A 158 6.23 24.66 -7.84
C GLY A 158 5.64 25.03 -9.20
N LYS A 159 4.31 25.20 -9.33
CA LYS A 159 3.65 25.45 -10.62
C LYS A 159 3.10 26.87 -10.79
N GLY A 160 3.46 27.80 -9.89
CA GLY A 160 2.90 29.15 -9.83
C GLY A 160 3.76 30.29 -10.40
N ASP A 161 5.03 30.09 -10.76
CA ASP A 161 5.94 31.23 -11.00
C ASP A 161 6.78 31.18 -12.30
N ALA A 162 6.35 30.42 -13.30
CA ALA A 162 6.98 30.42 -14.63
C ALA A 162 6.27 31.30 -15.67
N ALA A 163 5.13 31.93 -15.31
CA ALA A 163 4.34 32.73 -16.25
C ALA A 163 4.51 34.26 -16.11
N ARG A 164 5.43 34.73 -15.25
CA ARG A 164 5.58 36.18 -14.96
C ARG A 164 6.99 36.73 -15.23
N ALA A 165 7.56 36.42 -16.38
CA ALA A 165 8.71 37.17 -16.89
C ALA A 165 8.79 37.09 -18.42
N ALA A 166 8.00 37.92 -19.11
CA ALA A 166 8.34 38.36 -20.46
C ALA A 166 8.28 39.90 -20.51
N PRO A 167 9.37 40.57 -20.92
CA PRO A 167 9.52 42.01 -20.79
C PRO A 167 8.64 42.77 -21.78
N ARG A 168 8.01 43.85 -21.28
CA ARG A 168 7.42 44.92 -22.09
C ARG A 168 8.49 45.46 -23.04
N ARG A 169 8.37 45.18 -24.34
CA ARG A 169 8.98 46.02 -25.37
C ARG A 169 8.02 47.17 -25.66
N SER A 170 8.36 48.32 -25.08
CA SER A 170 7.85 49.62 -25.49
C SER A 170 8.22 49.90 -26.95
N ALA A 171 7.33 50.61 -27.61
CA ALA A 171 7.35 50.94 -29.03
C ALA A 171 8.39 52.02 -29.43
N SER A 172 8.53 52.14 -30.74
CA SER A 172 8.88 53.35 -31.53
C SER A 172 10.35 53.71 -31.71
N ALA A 173 10.84 53.53 -32.95
CA ALA A 173 11.09 54.61 -33.91
C ALA A 173 11.09 54.04 -35.34
#